data_AF-A0A8T3XNM7-F1
#
_entry.id   AF-A0A8T3XNM7-F1
#
_cell.length_a   1.000
_cell.length_b   1.000
_cell.length_c   1.000
_cell.angle_alpha   90.00
_cell.angle_beta   90.00
_cell.angle_gamma   90.00
#
_symmetry.space_group_name_H-M   'P 1'
#
loop_
_entity.id
_entity.type
_entity.pdbx_description
1 polymer ?
#
loop_
_entity_poly.entity_id
_entity_poly.type
_entity_poly.pdbx_seq_one_letter_code
_entity_poly.pdbx_strand_id
1 'polypeptide(L)'
;MTQTSAKTAEPVMNAYTFRSSMLEKSERISDLRATLLGCELDKEIDEEPFIKYKKLSKLLNLNRIKPVDLSFSISAKGYPGKHLFGEVIGYPSLNKKTRWQTPAQMIYKLDFYPQTKHEERDPIARVAFTETIPIDIFIETNLVDWKDIRARNQKIKDIMDKCDVIYVEGKLKEKYVTKLEVGLVKPDGARRWVRRSDTDVREKINKTYLEMTGIRAGNMGNIPGGEAFTTPEYVKGEKATR
;
A
#
# COMPACT_ATOMS: atom_id res chain seq x y z
N MET A 1 -26.82 -23.76 -19.45
CA MET A 1 -26.78 -22.41 -18.85
C MET A 1 -25.46 -21.77 -19.24
N THR A 2 -25.48 -20.88 -20.22
CA THR A 2 -24.31 -20.09 -20.61
C THR A 2 -24.06 -19.05 -19.53
N GLN A 3 -22.99 -19.22 -18.76
CA GLN A 3 -22.46 -18.14 -17.91
C GLN A 3 -22.17 -16.97 -18.83
N THR A 4 -22.99 -15.91 -18.75
CA THR A 4 -22.63 -14.60 -19.25
C THR A 4 -21.29 -14.26 -18.62
N SER A 5 -20.22 -14.27 -19.43
CA SER A 5 -18.92 -13.81 -18.97
C SER A 5 -19.12 -12.38 -18.47
N ALA A 6 -18.85 -12.18 -17.17
CA ALA A 6 -18.85 -10.84 -16.61
C ALA A 6 -17.93 -10.00 -17.49
N LYS A 7 -18.45 -8.88 -18.02
CA LYS A 7 -17.71 -7.97 -18.89
C LYS A 7 -16.39 -7.61 -18.19
N THR A 8 -15.30 -8.19 -18.64
CA THR A 8 -13.97 -7.93 -18.09
C THR A 8 -13.67 -6.46 -18.31
N ALA A 9 -13.35 -5.73 -17.25
CA ALA A 9 -13.00 -4.32 -17.35
C ALA A 9 -11.81 -4.15 -18.31
N GLU A 10 -11.87 -3.14 -19.16
CA GLU A 10 -10.78 -2.87 -20.11
C GLU A 10 -9.55 -2.36 -19.35
N PRO A 11 -8.36 -2.99 -19.54
CA PRO A 11 -7.14 -2.51 -18.93
C PRO A 11 -6.75 -1.16 -19.54
N VAL A 12 -6.33 -0.22 -18.69
CA VAL A 12 -5.82 1.09 -19.13
C VAL A 12 -4.36 1.23 -18.71
N MET A 13 -3.50 1.53 -19.68
CA MET A 13 -2.09 1.83 -19.44
C MET A 13 -1.85 3.33 -19.38
N ASN A 14 -1.03 3.77 -18.43
CA ASN A 14 -0.59 5.15 -18.31
C ASN A 14 0.91 5.15 -17.98
N ALA A 15 1.62 6.18 -18.43
CA ALA A 15 3.01 6.42 -18.06
C ALA A 15 3.15 7.85 -17.52
N TYR A 16 4.05 8.04 -16.56
CA TYR A 16 4.38 9.35 -16.02
C TYR A 16 5.85 9.38 -15.61
N THR A 17 6.42 10.57 -15.56
CA THR A 17 7.82 10.76 -15.15
C THR A 17 7.91 10.83 -13.64
N PHE A 18 8.53 9.82 -13.02
CA PHE A 18 8.84 9.84 -11.60
C PHE A 18 9.84 10.96 -11.24
N ARG A 19 9.80 11.37 -9.99
CA ARG A 19 10.70 12.34 -9.35
C ARG A 19 11.79 11.61 -8.58
N SER A 20 12.93 12.27 -8.39
CA SER A 20 14.02 11.69 -7.60
C SER A 20 13.73 11.73 -6.10
N SER A 21 12.84 12.63 -5.68
CA SER A 21 12.42 12.81 -4.29
C SER A 21 10.91 13.02 -4.14
N MET A 22 10.35 12.54 -3.03
CA MET A 22 9.00 12.90 -2.57
C MET A 22 8.82 14.40 -2.34
N LEU A 23 9.92 15.16 -2.19
CA LEU A 23 9.89 16.59 -1.92
C LEU A 23 9.78 17.47 -3.18
N GLU A 24 10.03 16.90 -4.35
CA GLU A 24 9.90 17.61 -5.63
C GLU A 24 8.45 17.83 -6.02
N LYS A 25 8.19 18.85 -6.84
CA LYS A 25 6.86 19.06 -7.40
C LYS A 25 6.48 17.90 -8.33
N SER A 26 5.27 17.36 -8.14
CA SER A 26 4.71 16.37 -9.06
C SER A 26 4.63 16.88 -10.50
N GLU A 27 4.52 15.95 -11.45
CA GLU A 27 4.22 16.28 -12.84
C GLU A 27 2.82 16.90 -12.92
N ARG A 28 2.70 18.03 -13.64
CA ARG A 28 1.53 18.92 -13.59
C ARG A 28 0.23 18.22 -14.00
N ILE A 29 0.27 17.40 -15.05
CA ILE A 29 -0.91 16.70 -15.58
C ILE A 29 -1.36 15.62 -14.59
N SER A 30 -0.39 14.84 -14.09
CA SER A 30 -0.62 13.79 -13.11
C SER A 30 -1.17 14.36 -11.80
N ASP A 31 -0.63 15.48 -11.34
CA ASP A 31 -1.06 16.19 -10.13
C ASP A 31 -2.46 16.80 -10.29
N LEU A 32 -2.76 17.40 -11.45
CA LEU A 32 -4.10 17.88 -11.77
C LEU A 32 -5.11 16.73 -11.80
N ARG A 33 -4.79 15.62 -12.47
CA ARG A 33 -5.67 14.44 -12.52
C ARG A 33 -5.94 13.88 -11.13
N ALA A 34 -4.90 13.80 -10.29
CA ALA A 34 -5.03 13.38 -8.90
C ALA A 34 -5.93 14.35 -8.11
N THR A 35 -5.72 15.66 -8.26
CA THR A 35 -6.54 16.70 -7.62
C THR A 35 -8.02 16.56 -7.98
N LEU A 36 -8.32 16.48 -9.29
CA LEU A 36 -9.70 16.35 -9.77
C LEU A 36 -10.34 15.05 -9.26
N LEU A 37 -9.62 13.93 -9.26
CA LEU A 37 -10.12 12.67 -8.72
C LEU A 37 -10.40 12.75 -7.21
N GLY A 38 -9.48 13.31 -6.43
CA GLY A 38 -9.66 13.47 -4.98
C GLY A 38 -10.86 14.35 -4.64
N CYS A 39 -10.97 15.50 -5.31
CA CYS A 39 -12.12 16.37 -5.15
C CYS A 39 -13.42 15.71 -5.60
N GLU A 40 -13.41 14.87 -6.65
CA GLU A 40 -14.60 14.13 -7.09
C GLU A 40 -15.08 13.11 -6.05
N LEU A 41 -14.15 12.47 -5.34
CA LEU A 41 -14.45 11.51 -4.27
C LEU A 41 -15.04 12.19 -3.01
N ASP A 42 -14.71 13.46 -2.79
CA ASP A 42 -15.09 14.25 -1.60
C ASP A 42 -16.03 15.42 -1.90
N LYS A 43 -16.56 15.54 -3.12
CA LYS A 43 -17.35 16.71 -3.54
C LYS A 43 -18.63 16.97 -2.75
N GLU A 44 -19.08 15.98 -1.97
CA GLU A 44 -20.26 16.07 -1.12
C GLU A 44 -19.94 16.59 0.29
N ILE A 45 -18.67 16.84 0.59
CA ILE A 45 -18.25 17.45 1.86
C ILE A 45 -18.65 18.93 1.89
N ASP A 46 -19.25 19.31 3.02
CA ASP A 46 -19.60 20.69 3.34
C ASP A 46 -18.38 21.46 3.86
N GLU A 47 -17.44 21.72 2.94
CA GLU A 47 -16.26 22.59 3.10
C GLU A 47 -16.11 23.43 1.82
N GLU A 48 -15.76 24.71 1.97
CA GLU A 48 -15.71 25.71 0.89
C GLU A 48 -15.02 25.23 -0.42
N PRO A 49 -13.83 24.59 -0.39
CA PRO A 49 -13.19 24.09 -1.62
C PRO A 49 -14.05 23.06 -2.36
N PHE A 50 -14.70 22.15 -1.64
CA PHE A 50 -15.48 21.05 -2.21
C PHE A 50 -16.87 21.52 -2.68
N ILE A 51 -17.48 22.48 -1.98
CA ILE A 51 -18.71 23.15 -2.43
C ILE A 51 -18.50 23.84 -3.78
N LYS A 52 -17.36 24.55 -3.94
CA LYS A 52 -16.98 25.19 -5.21
C LYS A 52 -16.67 24.15 -6.28
N TYR A 53 -15.92 23.12 -5.94
CA TYR A 53 -15.61 22.02 -6.84
C TYR A 53 -16.88 21.30 -7.34
N LYS A 54 -17.90 21.08 -6.50
CA LYS A 54 -19.16 20.44 -6.88
C LYS A 54 -19.87 21.18 -8.03
N LYS A 55 -19.77 22.52 -8.07
CA LYS A 55 -20.28 23.33 -9.19
C LYS A 55 -19.44 23.10 -10.46
N LEU A 56 -18.11 23.11 -10.34
CA LEU A 56 -17.18 22.86 -11.43
C LEU A 56 -17.35 21.45 -12.04
N SER A 57 -17.49 20.43 -11.19
CA SER A 57 -17.67 19.03 -11.58
C SER A 57 -18.89 18.84 -12.47
N LYS A 58 -19.99 19.54 -12.18
CA LYS A 58 -21.20 19.53 -13.02
C LYS A 58 -20.96 20.17 -14.39
N LEU A 59 -20.31 21.33 -14.43
CA LEU A 59 -20.05 22.06 -15.69
C LEU A 59 -19.09 21.30 -16.62
N LEU A 60 -18.11 20.61 -16.05
CA LEU A 60 -17.07 19.90 -16.80
C LEU A 60 -17.31 18.38 -16.93
N ASN A 61 -18.46 17.89 -16.44
CA ASN A 61 -18.81 16.46 -16.43
C ASN A 61 -17.69 15.59 -15.82
N LEU A 62 -17.15 15.98 -14.66
CA LEU A 62 -15.98 15.34 -14.03
C LEU A 62 -16.31 14.04 -13.31
N ASN A 63 -17.59 13.71 -13.13
CA ASN A 63 -18.03 12.39 -12.64
C ASN A 63 -17.55 11.22 -13.51
N ARG A 64 -17.08 11.48 -14.75
CA ARG A 64 -16.42 10.53 -15.63
C ARG A 64 -15.05 10.06 -15.13
N ILE A 65 -14.40 10.83 -14.25
CA ILE A 65 -13.12 10.46 -13.65
C ILE A 65 -13.41 9.44 -12.55
N LYS A 66 -13.08 8.18 -12.81
CA LYS A 66 -13.25 7.09 -11.85
C LYS A 66 -11.91 6.49 -11.45
N PRO A 67 -11.75 6.06 -10.19
CA PRO A 67 -10.61 5.24 -9.81
C PRO A 67 -10.68 3.88 -10.54
N VAL A 68 -9.51 3.31 -10.81
CA VAL A 68 -9.40 1.93 -11.31
C VAL A 68 -9.77 0.93 -10.21
N ASP A 69 -10.22 -0.26 -10.58
CA ASP A 69 -10.51 -1.34 -9.61
C ASP A 69 -9.21 -1.94 -9.03
N LEU A 70 -8.21 -2.12 -9.90
CA LEU A 70 -6.86 -2.59 -9.58
C LEU A 70 -5.85 -1.69 -10.29
N SER A 71 -4.86 -1.22 -9.53
CA SER A 71 -3.65 -0.63 -10.10
C SER A 71 -2.49 -1.61 -9.97
N PHE A 72 -1.75 -1.76 -11.06
CA PHE A 72 -0.51 -2.51 -11.10
C PHE A 72 0.62 -1.57 -11.49
N SER A 73 1.56 -1.35 -10.57
CA SER A 73 2.66 -0.41 -10.75
C SER A 73 3.94 -1.16 -11.08
N ILE A 74 4.39 -1.06 -12.33
CA ILE A 74 5.73 -1.45 -12.74
C ILE A 74 6.61 -0.21 -12.61
N SER A 75 7.35 -0.12 -11.50
CA SER A 75 8.15 1.07 -11.17
C SER A 75 9.64 0.79 -11.37
N ALA A 76 10.30 1.66 -12.13
CA ALA A 76 11.74 1.79 -12.15
C ALA A 76 12.09 3.02 -11.29
N LYS A 77 12.41 2.82 -10.01
CA LYS A 77 12.89 3.81 -9.01
C LYS A 77 12.35 5.25 -9.16
N GLY A 78 11.61 5.72 -8.16
CA GLY A 78 11.33 7.15 -7.99
C GLY A 78 10.05 7.41 -7.23
N TYR A 79 9.60 8.66 -7.26
CA TYR A 79 8.46 9.12 -6.45
C TYR A 79 7.44 9.90 -7.30
N PRO A 80 6.15 9.90 -6.95
CA PRO A 80 5.16 10.73 -7.64
C PRO A 80 5.39 12.25 -7.43
N GLY A 81 6.20 12.63 -6.42
CA GLY A 81 6.39 14.02 -5.98
C GLY A 81 5.32 14.48 -4.98
N LYS A 82 5.42 15.74 -4.55
CA LYS A 82 4.49 16.41 -3.65
C LYS A 82 3.17 16.73 -4.33
N HIS A 83 2.09 16.28 -3.70
CA HIS A 83 0.73 16.67 -4.05
C HIS A 83 0.31 17.92 -3.26
N LEU A 84 0.60 19.10 -3.80
CA LEU A 84 0.45 20.37 -3.07
C LEU A 84 -0.98 20.65 -2.61
N PHE A 85 -1.99 20.33 -3.43
CA PHE A 85 -3.38 20.52 -3.04
C PHE A 85 -3.71 19.69 -1.79
N GLY A 86 -3.29 18.43 -1.74
CA GLY A 86 -3.53 17.57 -0.59
C GLY A 86 -2.69 17.92 0.64
N GLU A 87 -1.50 18.53 0.47
CA GLU A 87 -0.71 19.07 1.59
C GLU A 87 -1.39 20.30 2.24
N VAL A 88 -2.01 21.17 1.44
CA VAL A 88 -2.58 22.44 1.90
C VAL A 88 -4.04 22.33 2.30
N ILE A 89 -4.86 21.74 1.42
CA ILE A 89 -6.30 21.59 1.60
C ILE A 89 -6.62 20.21 2.17
N GLY A 90 -5.99 19.17 1.63
CA GLY A 90 -6.26 17.77 2.00
C GLY A 90 -7.68 17.29 1.66
N TYR A 91 -7.94 16.03 1.96
CA TYR A 91 -9.17 15.30 1.62
C TYR A 91 -9.82 14.76 2.90
N PRO A 92 -10.83 15.43 3.45
CA PRO A 92 -11.42 15.03 4.73
C PRO A 92 -12.20 13.71 4.62
N SER A 93 -12.23 12.95 5.70
CA SER A 93 -13.19 11.85 5.82
C SER A 93 -14.61 12.37 5.99
N LEU A 94 -15.61 11.54 5.66
CA LEU A 94 -17.03 11.92 5.75
C LEU A 94 -17.42 12.35 7.17
N ASN A 95 -16.81 11.74 8.19
CA ASN A 95 -17.03 12.09 9.60
C ASN A 95 -16.08 13.20 10.12
N LYS A 96 -15.26 13.79 9.24
CA LYS A 96 -14.30 14.88 9.52
C LYS A 96 -13.24 14.56 10.59
N LYS A 97 -13.04 13.29 10.94
CA LYS A 97 -12.04 12.89 11.96
C LYS A 97 -10.62 12.84 11.42
N THR A 98 -10.46 12.73 10.11
CA THR A 98 -9.17 12.59 9.43
C THR A 98 -9.13 13.38 8.15
N ARG A 99 -7.91 13.63 7.67
CA ARG A 99 -7.65 14.27 6.39
C ARG A 99 -6.52 13.53 5.69
N TRP A 100 -6.79 13.10 4.46
CA TRP A 100 -5.82 12.42 3.60
C TRP A 100 -5.01 13.45 2.82
N GLN A 101 -3.74 13.14 2.60
CA GLN A 101 -2.83 14.03 1.88
C GLN A 101 -2.79 13.72 0.40
N THR A 102 -3.23 12.54 -0.04
CA THR A 102 -3.35 12.21 -1.45
C THR A 102 -4.61 11.38 -1.70
N PRO A 103 -5.22 11.47 -2.90
CA PRO A 103 -6.33 10.61 -3.28
C PRO A 103 -5.93 9.13 -3.29
N ALA A 104 -4.67 8.81 -3.62
CA ALA A 104 -4.18 7.43 -3.61
C ALA A 104 -4.25 6.81 -2.21
N GLN A 105 -3.87 7.56 -1.17
CA GLN A 105 -3.98 7.08 0.22
C GLN A 105 -5.43 6.77 0.60
N MET A 106 -6.37 7.62 0.17
CA MET A 106 -7.80 7.42 0.43
C MET A 106 -8.40 6.25 -0.38
N ILE A 107 -8.04 6.14 -1.66
CA ILE A 107 -8.52 5.10 -2.57
C ILE A 107 -8.07 3.72 -2.09
N TYR A 108 -6.79 3.57 -1.73
CA TYR A 108 -6.23 2.30 -1.29
C TYR A 108 -6.44 2.06 0.21
N LYS A 109 -6.54 3.11 1.03
CA LYS A 109 -6.87 3.04 2.46
C LYS A 109 -6.08 1.95 3.22
N LEU A 110 -4.76 1.93 3.02
CA LEU A 110 -3.88 0.90 3.57
C LEU A 110 -3.80 1.00 5.10
N ASP A 111 -3.70 -0.15 5.76
CA ASP A 111 -3.73 -0.29 7.22
C ASP A 111 -2.62 0.46 7.99
N PHE A 112 -1.49 0.72 7.34
CA PHE A 112 -0.40 1.49 7.95
C PHE A 112 -0.63 3.01 7.91
N TYR A 113 -1.66 3.51 7.22
CA TYR A 113 -2.01 4.93 7.29
C TYR A 113 -2.76 5.25 8.58
N PRO A 114 -2.32 6.28 9.35
CA PRO A 114 -3.01 6.69 10.58
C PRO A 114 -4.48 7.08 10.37
N GLN A 115 -4.86 7.46 9.16
CA GLN A 115 -6.22 7.86 8.81
C GLN A 115 -7.17 6.67 8.66
N THR A 116 -6.65 5.48 8.33
CA THR A 116 -7.44 4.28 8.02
C THR A 116 -8.36 3.86 9.16
N LYS A 117 -7.93 4.02 10.41
CA LYS A 117 -8.73 3.68 11.60
C LYS A 117 -9.99 4.54 11.80
N HIS A 118 -10.04 5.72 11.18
CA HIS A 118 -11.15 6.68 11.35
C HIS A 118 -11.93 6.93 10.07
N GLU A 119 -11.44 6.41 8.94
CA GLU A 119 -12.11 6.52 7.65
C GLU A 119 -13.21 5.45 7.55
N GLU A 120 -14.45 5.89 7.37
CA GLU A 120 -15.62 5.01 7.35
C GLU A 120 -15.80 4.33 5.99
N ARG A 121 -15.36 4.95 4.90
CA ARG A 121 -15.51 4.41 3.55
C ARG A 121 -14.65 3.18 3.35
N ASP A 122 -15.14 2.24 2.55
CA ASP A 122 -14.35 1.08 2.16
C ASP A 122 -13.26 1.46 1.15
N PRO A 123 -12.13 0.73 1.11
CA PRO A 123 -11.14 0.85 0.05
C PRO A 123 -11.82 0.72 -1.31
N ILE A 124 -11.53 1.66 -2.21
CA ILE A 124 -12.18 1.74 -3.52
C ILE A 124 -11.43 0.90 -4.55
N ALA A 125 -10.11 0.79 -4.39
CA ALA A 125 -9.23 0.03 -5.26
C ALA A 125 -8.24 -0.81 -4.45
N ARG A 126 -7.64 -1.77 -5.15
CA ARG A 126 -6.51 -2.59 -4.71
C ARG A 126 -5.27 -2.19 -5.50
N VAL A 127 -4.10 -2.39 -4.91
CA VAL A 127 -2.82 -2.04 -5.53
C VAL A 127 -1.82 -3.19 -5.45
N ALA A 128 -1.09 -3.41 -6.52
CA ALA A 128 0.09 -4.25 -6.52
C ALA A 128 1.28 -3.54 -7.20
N PHE A 129 2.49 -3.81 -6.73
CA PHE A 129 3.70 -3.19 -7.25
C PHE A 129 4.86 -4.17 -7.42
N THR A 130 5.75 -3.87 -8.36
CA THR A 130 6.94 -4.67 -8.71
C THR A 130 8.26 -4.03 -8.27
N GLU A 131 8.17 -2.99 -7.43
CA GLU A 131 9.14 -1.89 -7.31
C GLU A 131 10.55 -2.27 -6.80
N THR A 132 10.82 -3.53 -6.51
CA THR A 132 12.08 -3.95 -5.89
C THR A 132 13.08 -4.61 -6.84
N ILE A 133 12.72 -4.89 -8.10
CA ILE A 133 13.60 -5.66 -8.98
C ILE A 133 13.70 -5.11 -10.43
N PRO A 134 14.86 -5.30 -11.09
CA PRO A 134 15.00 -5.07 -12.52
C PRO A 134 13.96 -5.81 -13.36
N ILE A 135 13.57 -5.24 -14.52
CA ILE A 135 12.48 -5.77 -15.36
C ILE A 135 12.75 -7.18 -15.89
N ASP A 136 14.00 -7.50 -16.18
CA ASP A 136 14.50 -8.82 -16.56
C ASP A 136 14.24 -9.84 -15.43
N ILE A 137 14.62 -9.51 -14.20
CA ILE A 137 14.33 -10.35 -13.03
C ILE A 137 12.82 -10.47 -12.81
N PHE A 138 12.05 -9.41 -13.06
CA PHE A 138 10.59 -9.46 -12.94
C PHE A 138 10.00 -10.48 -13.93
N ILE A 139 10.45 -10.47 -15.18
CA ILE A 139 10.03 -11.45 -16.18
C ILE A 139 10.34 -12.87 -15.70
N GLU A 140 11.54 -13.13 -15.17
CA GLU A 140 11.90 -14.43 -14.62
C GLU A 140 10.98 -14.86 -13.47
N THR A 141 10.58 -13.93 -12.60
CA THR A 141 9.69 -14.27 -11.47
C THR A 141 8.30 -14.72 -11.93
N ASN A 142 7.86 -14.33 -13.13
CA ASN A 142 6.60 -14.81 -13.70
C ASN A 142 6.64 -16.30 -14.11
N LEU A 143 7.82 -16.92 -14.11
CA LEU A 143 8.01 -18.35 -14.40
C LEU A 143 7.90 -19.24 -13.15
N VAL A 144 7.63 -18.66 -11.97
CA VAL A 144 7.55 -19.37 -10.68
C VAL A 144 6.10 -19.75 -10.35
N ASP A 145 5.89 -20.90 -9.69
CA ASP A 145 4.60 -21.24 -9.09
C ASP A 145 4.34 -20.38 -7.83
N TRP A 146 3.58 -19.31 -8.01
CA TRP A 146 3.20 -18.41 -6.92
C TRP A 146 2.36 -19.06 -5.82
N LYS A 147 1.68 -20.17 -6.11
CA LYS A 147 0.93 -20.93 -5.09
C LYS A 147 1.90 -21.64 -4.15
N ASP A 148 2.95 -22.25 -4.69
CA ASP A 148 4.00 -22.88 -3.89
C ASP A 148 4.77 -21.85 -3.06
N ILE A 149 5.17 -20.72 -3.66
CA ILE A 149 5.83 -19.63 -2.92
C ILE A 149 4.96 -19.13 -1.75
N ARG A 150 3.64 -18.97 -1.97
CA ARG A 150 2.71 -18.57 -0.91
C ARG A 150 2.61 -19.60 0.20
N ALA A 151 2.59 -20.89 -0.14
CA ALA A 151 2.56 -21.96 0.85
C ALA A 151 3.84 -21.98 1.71
N ARG A 152 5.01 -21.77 1.09
CA ARG A 152 6.29 -21.64 1.81
C ARG A 152 6.30 -20.40 2.71
N ASN A 153 5.80 -19.27 2.22
CA ASN A 153 5.72 -18.03 2.98
C ASN A 153 4.78 -18.17 4.19
N GLN A 154 3.65 -18.88 4.05
CA GLN A 154 2.76 -19.19 5.17
C GLN A 154 3.50 -19.97 6.26
N LYS A 155 4.28 -20.99 5.90
CA LYS A 155 5.05 -21.79 6.89
C LYS A 155 6.03 -20.92 7.68
N ILE A 156 6.72 -19.98 7.04
CA ILE A 156 7.62 -19.06 7.72
C ILE A 156 6.84 -18.17 8.68
N LYS A 157 5.72 -17.59 8.22
CA LYS A 157 4.83 -16.78 9.07
C LYS A 157 4.32 -17.57 10.28
N ASP A 158 3.86 -18.81 10.10
CA ASP A 158 3.32 -19.65 11.17
C ASP A 158 4.37 -19.97 12.26
N ILE A 159 5.65 -20.03 11.87
CA ILE A 159 6.76 -20.17 12.81
C ILE A 159 6.98 -18.84 13.54
N MET A 160 7.09 -17.73 12.79
CA MET A 160 7.31 -16.39 13.37
C MET A 160 6.22 -15.96 14.34
N ASP A 161 4.95 -16.29 14.06
CA ASP A 161 3.80 -15.97 14.94
C ASP A 161 3.93 -16.57 16.34
N LYS A 162 4.71 -17.65 16.49
CA LYS A 162 4.95 -18.36 17.76
C LYS A 162 6.21 -17.87 18.47
N CYS A 163 7.03 -17.05 17.82
CA CYS A 163 8.29 -16.58 18.37
C CYS A 163 8.09 -15.32 19.20
N ASP A 164 8.71 -15.26 20.37
CA ASP A 164 8.85 -14.00 21.14
C ASP A 164 10.04 -13.20 20.65
N VAL A 165 11.07 -13.90 20.20
CA VAL A 165 12.35 -13.35 19.76
C VAL A 165 12.85 -14.12 18.54
N ILE A 166 13.41 -13.41 17.57
CA ILE A 166 14.13 -13.98 16.42
C ILE A 166 15.61 -13.62 16.55
N TYR A 167 16.47 -14.62 16.46
CA TYR A 167 17.92 -14.43 16.41
C TYR A 167 18.41 -14.47 14.95
N VAL A 168 19.18 -13.46 14.55
CA VAL A 168 19.78 -13.36 13.21
C VAL A 168 21.29 -13.41 13.33
N GLU A 169 21.87 -14.51 12.86
CA GLU A 169 23.31 -14.73 12.84
C GLU A 169 23.83 -14.82 11.41
N GLY A 170 24.77 -13.92 11.08
CA GLY A 170 25.45 -13.90 9.79
C GLY A 170 26.79 -14.61 9.85
N LYS A 171 27.29 -15.06 8.70
CA LYS A 171 28.69 -15.51 8.57
C LYS A 171 29.64 -14.32 8.76
N LEU A 172 30.84 -14.59 9.25
CA LEU A 172 31.92 -13.60 9.28
C LEU A 172 32.24 -13.15 7.85
N LYS A 173 32.20 -11.83 7.61
CA LYS A 173 32.71 -11.20 6.39
C LYS A 173 33.80 -10.22 6.77
N GLU A 174 35.04 -10.57 6.44
CA GLU A 174 36.24 -9.86 6.86
C GLU A 174 36.30 -9.74 8.40
N LYS A 175 35.98 -8.57 8.95
CA LYS A 175 35.93 -8.29 10.40
C LYS A 175 34.51 -8.08 10.95
N TYR A 176 33.48 -8.21 10.12
CA TYR A 176 32.09 -7.96 10.50
C TYR A 176 31.32 -9.27 10.64
N VAL A 177 30.59 -9.42 11.73
CA VAL A 177 29.62 -10.49 11.94
C VAL A 177 28.29 -9.87 12.34
N THR A 178 27.19 -10.39 11.81
CA THR A 178 25.84 -9.99 12.24
C THR A 178 25.40 -10.90 13.37
N LYS A 179 25.06 -10.32 14.51
CA LYS A 179 24.39 -11.00 15.62
C LYS A 179 23.31 -10.06 16.15
N LEU A 180 22.07 -10.36 15.80
CA LEU A 180 20.92 -9.54 16.20
C LEU A 180 19.91 -10.40 16.94
N GLU A 181 19.36 -9.82 17.99
CA GLU A 181 18.19 -10.31 18.70
C GLU A 181 17.03 -9.36 18.39
N VAL A 182 15.93 -9.89 17.87
CA VAL A 182 14.78 -9.14 17.40
C VAL A 182 13.55 -9.54 18.21
N GLY A 183 13.10 -8.66 19.10
CA GLY A 183 11.92 -8.90 19.93
C GLY A 183 10.62 -8.64 19.18
N LEU A 184 9.62 -9.50 19.40
CA LEU A 184 8.33 -9.48 18.72
C LEU A 184 7.13 -9.28 19.66
N VAL A 185 7.35 -9.20 20.97
CA VAL A 185 6.29 -9.02 21.97
C VAL A 185 6.37 -7.61 22.53
N LYS A 186 5.23 -6.91 22.52
CA LYS A 186 5.09 -5.57 23.09
C LYS A 186 5.10 -5.60 24.63
N PRO A 187 5.32 -4.46 25.31
CA PRO A 187 5.27 -4.38 26.77
C PRO A 187 3.94 -4.82 27.39
N ASP A 188 2.83 -4.71 26.66
CA ASP A 188 1.49 -5.14 27.08
C ASP A 188 1.23 -6.64 26.87
N GLY A 189 2.24 -7.40 26.40
CA GLY A 189 2.15 -8.82 26.09
C GLY A 189 1.55 -9.14 24.72
N ALA A 190 1.08 -8.14 23.97
CA ALA A 190 0.57 -8.37 22.62
C ALA A 190 1.70 -8.64 21.63
N ARG A 191 1.51 -9.62 20.74
CA ARG A 191 2.49 -9.94 19.69
C ARG A 191 2.43 -8.93 18.55
N ARG A 192 3.59 -8.63 17.96
CA ARG A 192 3.70 -7.87 16.71
C ARG A 192 3.07 -8.69 15.58
N TRP A 193 2.39 -8.00 14.67
CA TRP A 193 1.69 -8.65 13.56
C TRP A 193 2.69 -9.07 12.48
N VAL A 194 2.91 -10.38 12.35
CA VAL A 194 3.67 -10.93 11.23
C VAL A 194 2.83 -10.91 9.97
N ARG A 195 3.35 -10.22 8.97
CA ARG A 195 2.78 -10.04 7.66
C ARG A 195 3.44 -10.96 6.66
N ARG A 196 2.75 -11.13 5.54
CA ARG A 196 3.35 -11.68 4.33
C ARG A 196 3.30 -10.61 3.25
N SER A 197 4.35 -10.54 2.47
CA SER A 197 4.29 -9.95 1.14
C SER A 197 3.52 -10.93 0.25
N ASP A 198 2.20 -10.90 0.40
CA ASP A 198 1.29 -11.77 -0.34
C ASP A 198 1.16 -11.25 -1.77
N THR A 199 1.14 -12.19 -2.71
CA THR A 199 0.83 -11.93 -4.13
C THR A 199 -0.68 -11.88 -4.38
N ASP A 200 -1.51 -11.87 -3.31
CA ASP A 200 -2.97 -11.95 -3.41
C ASP A 200 -3.68 -10.64 -3.10
N VAL A 201 -3.94 -9.89 -4.16
CA VAL A 201 -4.78 -8.69 -4.09
C VAL A 201 -6.15 -8.94 -4.70
N ARG A 202 -6.73 -10.14 -4.61
CA ARG A 202 -8.03 -10.42 -5.24
C ARG A 202 -9.20 -9.66 -4.61
N GLU A 203 -9.07 -9.28 -3.35
CA GLU A 203 -10.08 -8.55 -2.59
C GLU A 203 -9.62 -7.12 -2.34
N LYS A 204 -10.55 -6.16 -2.30
CA LYS A 204 -10.24 -4.77 -1.94
C LYS A 204 -9.94 -4.62 -0.46
N ILE A 205 -10.67 -5.36 0.38
CA ILE A 205 -10.52 -5.34 1.84
C ILE A 205 -9.55 -6.43 2.26
N ASN A 206 -8.59 -6.08 3.10
CA ASN A 206 -7.72 -7.04 3.76
C ASN A 206 -8.52 -7.79 4.85
N LYS A 207 -8.99 -9.00 4.53
CA LYS A 207 -9.80 -9.83 5.43
C LYS A 207 -9.07 -10.16 6.74
N THR A 208 -7.79 -10.50 6.66
CA THR A 208 -6.96 -10.79 7.84
C THR A 208 -6.90 -9.59 8.79
N TYR A 209 -6.67 -8.39 8.26
CA TYR A 209 -6.63 -7.19 9.09
C TYR A 209 -8.00 -6.84 9.67
N LEU A 210 -9.07 -7.02 8.89
CA LEU A 210 -10.45 -6.81 9.35
C LEU A 210 -10.80 -7.77 10.49
N GLU A 211 -10.50 -9.06 10.37
CA GLU A 211 -10.76 -10.07 11.40
C GLU A 211 -9.99 -9.79 12.70
N MET A 212 -8.74 -9.32 12.58
CA MET A 212 -7.88 -9.02 13.73
C MET A 212 -8.27 -7.72 14.47
N THR A 213 -8.76 -6.70 13.75
CA THR A 213 -8.86 -5.34 14.30
C THR A 213 -10.25 -4.72 14.22
N GLY A 214 -11.15 -5.32 13.44
CA GLY A 214 -12.44 -4.72 13.08
C GLY A 214 -12.34 -3.55 12.08
N ILE A 215 -11.13 -3.21 11.60
CA ILE A 215 -10.91 -2.07 10.72
C ILE A 215 -10.91 -2.52 9.25
N ARG A 216 -11.73 -1.85 8.43
CA ARG A 216 -11.79 -2.07 6.97
C ARG A 216 -10.64 -1.37 6.27
N ALA A 217 -9.49 -2.01 6.17
CA ALA A 217 -8.32 -1.52 5.44
C ALA A 217 -8.18 -2.16 4.06
N GLY A 218 -7.51 -1.48 3.15
CA GLY A 218 -7.30 -1.96 1.79
C GLY A 218 -6.19 -2.98 1.66
N ASN A 219 -6.26 -3.72 0.57
CA ASN A 219 -5.35 -4.79 0.27
C ASN A 219 -4.24 -4.35 -0.70
N MET A 220 -3.02 -4.79 -0.41
CA MET A 220 -1.79 -4.42 -1.09
C MET A 220 -0.92 -5.66 -1.25
N GLY A 221 -0.27 -5.80 -2.40
CA GLY A 221 0.63 -6.93 -2.65
C GLY A 221 1.88 -6.53 -3.43
N ASN A 222 2.97 -7.23 -3.16
CA ASN A 222 4.19 -7.10 -3.96
C ASN A 222 4.21 -8.25 -4.95
N ILE A 223 4.58 -7.97 -6.20
CA ILE A 223 4.75 -8.98 -7.25
C ILE A 223 6.09 -8.70 -7.94
N PRO A 224 7.12 -9.53 -7.74
CA PRO A 224 7.12 -10.77 -6.97
C PRO A 224 6.98 -10.57 -5.46
N GLY A 225 6.36 -11.55 -4.81
CA GLY A 225 6.28 -11.65 -3.35
C GLY A 225 7.08 -12.86 -2.83
N GLY A 226 6.83 -13.26 -1.58
CA GLY A 226 7.45 -14.47 -1.00
C GLY A 226 8.23 -14.27 0.30
N GLU A 227 8.10 -13.10 0.93
CA GLU A 227 8.68 -12.81 2.24
C GLU A 227 7.61 -12.75 3.34
N ALA A 228 7.99 -13.15 4.55
CA ALA A 228 7.27 -12.87 5.79
C ALA A 228 8.09 -11.84 6.58
N PHE A 229 7.42 -10.83 7.12
CA PHE A 229 8.08 -9.72 7.79
C PHE A 229 7.20 -9.16 8.91
N THR A 230 7.84 -8.45 9.84
CA THR A 230 7.16 -7.79 10.94
C THR A 230 7.96 -6.57 11.36
N THR A 231 7.29 -5.56 11.92
CA THR A 231 7.97 -4.47 12.63
C THR A 231 8.42 -5.00 13.99
N PRO A 232 9.73 -4.92 14.32
CA PRO A 232 10.21 -5.37 15.61
C PRO A 232 9.71 -4.47 16.74
N GLU A 233 9.60 -5.04 17.94
CA GLU A 233 9.48 -4.26 19.17
C GLU A 233 10.82 -3.63 19.53
N TYR A 234 11.86 -4.45 19.53
CA TYR A 234 13.23 -4.02 19.75
C TYR A 234 14.18 -4.78 18.83
N VAL A 235 15.34 -4.17 18.59
CA VAL A 235 16.49 -4.82 17.98
C VAL A 235 17.69 -4.59 18.88
N LYS A 236 18.29 -5.67 19.37
CA LYS A 236 19.55 -5.64 20.11
C LYS A 236 20.63 -6.26 19.24
N GLY A 237 21.75 -5.59 19.10
CA GLY A 237 22.86 -6.08 18.30
C GLY A 237 24.19 -5.57 18.83
N GLU A 238 25.20 -6.40 18.75
CA GLU A 238 26.57 -6.00 19.02
C GLU A 238 27.30 -5.81 17.70
N LYS A 239 28.02 -4.69 17.58
CA LYS A 239 29.03 -4.54 16.53
C LYS A 239 30.27 -5.29 17.01
N ALA A 240 30.32 -6.60 16.75
CA ALA A 240 31.51 -7.38 17.06
C ALA A 240 32.60 -7.04 16.03
N THR A 241 33.40 -6.01 16.32
CA THR A 241 34.76 -5.89 15.80
C THR A 241 35.64 -6.75 16.69
N ARG A 242 36.24 -7.79 16.10
CA ARG A 242 37.36 -8.48 16.75
C ARG A 242 38.59 -7.59 16.77
#